data_AF-A0A6J7CS96-F1
#
_entry.id   AF-A0A6J7CS96-F1
#
_cell.length_a   1.000
_cell.length_b   1.000
_cell.length_c   1.000
_cell.angle_alpha   90.00
_cell.angle_beta   90.00
_cell.angle_gamma   90.00
#
_symmetry.space_group_name_H-M   'P 1'
#
loop_
_entity.id
_entity.type
_entity.pdbx_description
1 polymer ?
#
loop_
_entity_poly.entity_id
_entity_poly.type
_entity_poly.pdbx_seq_one_letter_code
_entity_poly.pdbx_strand_id
1 'polypeptide(L)' 'MPEEFRLAVYLADVEGFSYKEIAEIMETPVGTVMSRLHRGRRLLRDQLTEYATARGFISAASSEGSGS' A
#
# COMPACT_ATOMS: atom_id res chain seq x y z
N MET A 1 -6.66 -9.83 -1.27
CA MET A 1 -6.25 -9.08 -0.06
C MET A 1 -7.41 -9.00 0.94
N PRO A 2 -7.17 -9.18 2.26
CA PRO A 2 -8.16 -8.96 3.32
C PRO A 2 -8.82 -7.59 3.28
N GLU A 3 -10.06 -7.51 3.75
CA GLU A 3 -10.88 -6.30 3.63
C GLU A 3 -10.34 -5.13 4.43
N GLU A 4 -9.89 -5.38 5.66
CA GLU A 4 -9.36 -4.36 6.54
C GLU A 4 -8.06 -3.71 6.01
N PHE A 5 -7.30 -4.43 5.18
CA PHE A 5 -6.13 -3.86 4.49
C PHE A 5 -6.56 -3.05 3.27
N ARG A 6 -7.60 -3.51 2.56
CA ARG A 6 -8.16 -2.81 1.39
C ARG A 6 -8.77 -1.49 1.78
N LEU A 7 -9.59 -1.48 2.81
CA LEU A 7 -10.25 -0.28 3.30
C LEU A 7 -9.23 0.75 3.80
N ALA A 8 -8.23 0.30 4.58
CA ALA A 8 -7.17 1.19 5.04
C ALA A 8 -6.41 1.83 3.85
N VAL A 9 -6.02 1.04 2.85
CA VAL A 9 -5.34 1.56 1.65
C VAL A 9 -6.23 2.50 0.86
N TYR A 10 -7.50 2.15 0.65
CA TYR A 10 -8.45 2.99 -0.08
C TYR A 10 -8.61 4.36 0.58
N LEU A 11 -8.88 4.38 1.89
CA LEU A 11 -9.07 5.63 2.62
C LEU A 11 -7.81 6.51 2.63
N ALA A 12 -6.62 5.93 2.67
CA ALA A 12 -5.37 6.69 2.68
C ALA A 12 -4.91 7.12 1.27
N ASP A 13 -4.80 6.17 0.35
CA ASP A 13 -4.11 6.36 -0.93
C ASP A 13 -5.07 6.81 -2.05
N VAL A 14 -6.38 6.61 -1.88
CA VAL A 14 -7.41 7.04 -2.84
C VAL A 14 -8.19 8.24 -2.35
N GLU A 15 -8.75 8.18 -1.13
CA GLU A 15 -9.53 9.28 -0.55
C GLU A 15 -8.65 10.37 0.09
N GLY A 16 -7.40 10.06 0.46
CA GLY A 16 -6.46 11.04 0.99
C GLY A 16 -6.66 11.39 2.47
N PHE A 17 -7.40 10.60 3.25
CA PHE A 17 -7.58 10.82 4.67
C PHE A 17 -6.28 10.66 5.47
N SER A 18 -6.16 11.43 6.55
CA SER A 18 -5.07 11.26 7.50
C SER A 18 -5.21 9.95 8.29
N TYR A 19 -4.11 9.42 8.83
CA TYR A 19 -4.16 8.18 9.62
C TYR A 19 -5.02 8.29 10.88
N LYS A 20 -5.22 9.51 11.40
CA LYS A 20 -6.11 9.77 12.54
C LYS A 20 -7.58 9.67 12.11
N GLU A 21 -7.97 10.30 11.02
CA GLU A 21 -9.34 10.20 10.48
C GLU A 21 -9.68 8.75 10.11
N ILE A 22 -8.73 8.02 9.51
CA ILE A 22 -8.91 6.60 9.19
C ILE A 22 -9.09 5.76 10.46
N ALA A 23 -8.34 6.05 11.52
CA ALA A 23 -8.48 5.37 12.82
C ALA A 23 -9.87 5.59 13.43
N GLU A 24 -10.40 6.81 13.30
CA GLU A 24 -11.76 7.16 13.72
C GLU A 24 -12.82 6.45 12.87
N ILE A 25 -12.71 6.49 11.53
CA ILE A 25 -13.63 5.82 10.59
C ILE A 25 -13.67 4.31 10.80
N MET A 26 -12.50 3.69 11.00
CA MET A 26 -12.38 2.23 11.14
C MET A 26 -12.53 1.74 12.58
N GLU A 27 -12.77 2.64 13.54
CA GLU A 27 -12.86 2.34 14.98
C GLU A 27 -11.67 1.49 15.48
N THR A 28 -10.45 1.86 15.08
CA THR A 28 -9.22 1.14 15.49
C THR A 28 -8.09 2.09 15.86
N PRO A 29 -7.07 1.64 16.63
CA PRO A 29 -5.92 2.48 16.94
C PRO A 29 -5.14 2.92 15.69
N VAL A 30 -4.55 4.12 15.73
CA VAL A 30 -3.69 4.65 14.65
C VAL A 30 -2.53 3.68 14.32
N GLY A 31 -1.94 3.04 15.33
CA GLY A 31 -0.91 2.01 15.10
C GLY A 31 -1.41 0.80 14.31
N THR A 32 -2.68 0.43 14.49
CA THR A 32 -3.34 -0.63 13.70
C THR A 32 -3.50 -0.18 12.25
N VAL A 33 -3.94 1.07 12.01
CA VAL A 33 -4.02 1.66 10.66
C VAL A 33 -2.68 1.61 9.95
N MET A 34 -1.60 2.05 10.61
CA MET A 34 -0.24 1.96 10.05
C MET A 34 0.16 0.53 9.67
N SER A 35 -0.11 -0.43 10.55
CA SER A 35 0.22 -1.84 10.28
C SER A 35 -0.62 -2.44 9.13
N ARG A 36 -1.89 -2.05 9.02
CA ARG A 36 -2.81 -2.45 7.94
C ARG A 36 -2.38 -1.84 6.61
N LEU A 37 -2.01 -0.55 6.60
CA LEU A 37 -1.47 0.13 5.41
C LEU A 37 -0.19 -0.51 4.93
N HIS A 38 0.76 -0.78 5.84
CA HIS A 38 2.02 -1.43 5.48
C HIS A 38 1.79 -2.78 4.79
N ARG A 39 0.97 -3.66 5.42
CA ARG A 39 0.63 -4.97 4.84
C ARG A 39 -0.19 -4.85 3.57
N GLY A 40 -1.16 -3.94 3.53
CA GLY A 40 -2.03 -3.73 2.38
C GLY A 40 -1.28 -3.25 1.15
N ARG A 41 -0.43 -2.22 1.30
CA ARG A 41 0.42 -1.72 0.22
C ARG A 41 1.38 -2.79 -0.30
N ARG A 42 1.95 -3.61 0.59
CA ARG A 42 2.78 -4.77 0.18
C ARG A 42 1.98 -5.74 -0.68
N LEU A 43 0.83 -6.21 -0.19
CA LEU A 43 -0.01 -7.16 -0.93
C LEU A 43 -0.48 -6.61 -2.27
N LEU A 44 -0.79 -5.30 -2.35
CA LEU A 44 -1.17 -4.66 -3.60
C LEU A 44 0.01 -4.57 -4.59
N ARG A 45 1.21 -4.22 -4.12
CA ARG A 45 2.41 -4.26 -4.98
C ARG A 45 2.63 -5.67 -5.54
N ASP A 46 2.56 -6.69 -4.69
CA ASP A 46 2.76 -8.08 -5.11
C ASP A 46 1.72 -8.48 -6.17
N GLN A 47 0.45 -8.12 -5.99
CA GLN A 47 -0.63 -8.42 -6.96
C GLN A 47 -0.54 -7.60 -8.25
N LEU A 48 0.02 -6.38 -8.20
CA LEU A 48 0.07 -5.47 -9.35
C LEU A 48 1.41 -5.49 -10.09
N THR A 49 2.38 -6.31 -9.66
CA THR A 49 3.74 -6.30 -10.24
C THR A 49 3.73 -6.61 -11.74
N GLU A 50 3.00 -7.64 -12.16
CA GLU A 50 2.89 -8.02 -13.58
C GLU A 50 2.19 -6.92 -14.40
N TYR A 51 1.06 -6.40 -13.90
CA TYR A 51 0.34 -5.30 -14.51
C TYR A 51 1.22 -4.05 -14.67
N ALA A 52 1.97 -3.71 -13.61
CA ALA A 52 2.86 -2.56 -13.60
C ALA A 52 4.01 -2.71 -14.59
N THR A 53 4.54 -3.93 -14.74
CA THR A 53 5.57 -4.25 -15.73
C THR A 53 5.02 -4.14 -17.15
N ALA A 54 3.87 -4.75 -17.43
CA ALA A 54 3.24 -4.73 -18.75
C ALA A 54 2.86 -3.31 -19.22
N ARG A 55 2.60 -2.39 -18.29
CA ARG A 55 2.29 -0.98 -18.55
C ARG A 55 3.49 -0.05 -18.49
N GLY A 56 4.69 -0.57 -18.19
CA GLY A 56 5.91 0.24 -18.08
C GLY A 56 5.99 1.14 -16.84
N PHE A 57 5.14 0.91 -15.82
CA PHE A 57 5.25 1.59 -14.52
C PHE A 57 6.46 1.12 -13.72
N ILE A 58 6.92 -0.12 -13.97
CA ILE A 58 8.19 -0.65 -13.44
C ILE A 58 9.11 -0.86 -14.64
N SER A 59 10.21 -0.11 -14.67
CA SER A 59 11.32 -0.36 -15.58
C SER A 59 12.19 -1.48 -15.04
N ALA A 60 12.65 -2.40 -15.88
CA ALA A 60 13.66 -3.39 -15.54
C ALA A 60 15.02 -2.77 -15.16
N ALA A 61 15.22 -1.46 -15.36
CA ALA A 61 16.49 -0.75 -15.13
C ALA A 61 16.62 -0.19 -13.70
N SER A 62 16.44 -1.03 -12.68
CA SER A 62 16.78 -0.67 -11.29
C SER A 62 17.42 -1.83 -10.52
N SER A 63 18.10 -2.73 -11.24
CA SER A 63 18.96 -3.77 -10.67
C SER A 63 20.45 -3.53 -10.97
N GLU A 64 20.88 -2.28 -11.03
CA GLU A 64 22.30 -1.90 -11.00
C GLU A 64 22.48 -0.81 -9.93
N GLY A 65 22.94 -1.21 -8.75
CA GLY A 65 23.24 -0.26 -7.68
C GLY A 65 23.24 -0.86 -6.28
N SER A 66 24.26 -1.69 -5.99
CA SER A 66 25.03 -1.68 -4.74
C SER A 66 25.72 -3.03 -4.52
N GLY A 67 26.68 -3.34 -5.40
CA GLY A 67 27.82 -4.16 -5.05
C GLY A 67 29.01 -3.21 -4.86
N SER A 68 29.36 -2.94 -3.61
CA SER A 68 30.67 -2.44 -3.16
C SER A 68 30.85 -2.88 -1.71
#